data_AF-A0A433KEX7-F1
#
_entry.id   AF-A0A433KEX7-F1
#
_cell.length_a   1.000
_cell.length_b   1.000
_cell.length_c   1.000
_cell.angle_alpha   90.00
_cell.angle_beta   90.00
_cell.angle_gamma   90.00
#
_symmetry.space_group_name_H-M   'P 1'
#
loop_
_entity.id
_entity.type
_entity.pdbx_description
1 polymer ?
#
loop_
_entity_poly.entity_id
_entity_poly.type
_entity_poly.pdbx_seq_one_letter_code
_entity_poly.pdbx_strand_id
1 'polypeptide(L)'
;MSYLDSNPRVSWANAFESGIRTQAAADLEEAGCQVQTSGAKSGGCYGDEYTPVYSAIRLMEREQPLLAAVGHWLSLADTPAANQHLDDVADAVLALYVAKTPEWTTYRKARKERVEALIQARMMQERNDMDGSRPLWQPLEVCFYCQEYMGVRLIAKNWIQDGWHKEWAKLGDILAALESEAMEPIYQVVKKTNRLYKKAA
;
A
#
# COMPACT_ATOMS: atom_id res chain seq x y z
N MET A 1 15.80 23.86 1.35
CA MET A 1 14.49 23.32 0.92
C MET A 1 14.60 21.80 1.02
N SER A 2 13.75 21.14 1.80
CA SER A 2 13.77 19.67 1.87
C SER A 2 13.08 19.11 0.63
N TYR A 3 13.67 18.10 0.00
CA TYR A 3 13.00 17.38 -1.09
C TYR A 3 12.03 16.37 -0.47
N LEU A 4 10.94 16.06 -1.19
CA LEU A 4 10.06 14.95 -0.81
C LEU A 4 10.81 13.62 -0.99
N ASP A 5 10.51 12.66 -0.11
CA ASP A 5 11.02 11.30 -0.23
C ASP A 5 10.63 10.67 -1.57
N SER A 6 11.60 10.10 -2.29
CA SER A 6 11.34 9.47 -3.58
C SER A 6 10.53 8.17 -3.50
N ASN A 7 10.46 7.54 -2.33
CA ASN A 7 9.60 6.38 -2.10
C ASN A 7 8.14 6.87 -1.94
N PRO A 8 7.21 6.44 -2.83
CA PRO A 8 5.82 6.87 -2.77
C PRO A 8 5.10 6.41 -1.51
N ARG A 9 5.43 5.26 -0.92
CA ARG A 9 4.85 4.78 0.35
C ARG A 9 5.26 5.69 1.52
N VAL A 10 6.53 6.08 1.59
CA VAL A 10 7.03 7.01 2.61
C VAL A 10 6.41 8.40 2.43
N SER A 11 6.33 8.87 1.19
CA SER A 11 5.66 10.14 0.88
C SER A 11 4.17 10.12 1.22
N TRP A 12 3.49 9.01 1.03
CA TRP A 12 2.10 8.81 1.44
C TRP A 12 1.96 8.90 2.97
N ALA A 13 2.80 8.19 3.71
CA ALA A 13 2.79 8.22 5.17
C ALA A 13 3.04 9.65 5.71
N ASN A 14 4.07 10.34 5.19
CA ASN A 14 4.41 11.70 5.61
C ASN A 14 3.29 12.71 5.28
N ALA A 15 2.53 12.48 4.21
CA ALA A 15 1.37 13.31 3.88
C ALA A 15 0.27 13.24 4.95
N PHE A 16 0.13 12.11 5.64
CA PHE A 16 -0.82 11.97 6.76
C PHE A 16 -0.23 12.39 8.11
N GLU A 17 1.08 12.21 8.32
CA GLU A 17 1.77 12.67 9.54
C GLU A 17 1.85 14.21 9.62
N SER A 18 1.92 14.90 8.48
CA SER A 18 1.94 16.38 8.40
C SER A 18 0.65 17.06 8.91
N GLY A 19 -0.45 16.30 9.08
CA GLY A 19 -1.61 16.69 9.88
C GLY A 19 -2.64 17.62 9.21
N ILE A 20 -3.44 18.29 10.05
CA ILE A 20 -4.69 19.01 9.72
C ILE A 20 -4.48 20.15 8.69
N ARG A 21 -3.28 20.73 8.61
CA ARG A 21 -3.02 21.84 7.69
C ARG A 21 -2.84 21.37 6.25
N THR A 22 -2.21 20.23 6.03
CA THR A 22 -2.14 19.56 4.72
C THR A 22 -3.54 19.25 4.20
N GLN A 23 -4.43 18.82 5.10
CA GLN A 23 -5.85 18.62 4.79
C GLN A 23 -6.56 19.93 4.43
N ALA A 24 -6.47 20.95 5.28
CA ALA A 24 -7.11 22.25 5.02
C ALA A 24 -6.56 22.94 3.75
N ALA A 25 -5.27 22.77 3.46
CA ALA A 25 -4.63 23.24 2.24
C ALA A 25 -5.15 22.51 1.01
N ALA A 26 -5.24 21.18 1.05
CA ALA A 26 -5.81 20.41 -0.05
C ALA A 26 -7.29 20.74 -0.28
N ASP A 27 -8.08 20.89 0.78
CA ASP A 27 -9.49 21.28 0.67
C ASP A 27 -9.65 22.68 0.04
N LEU A 28 -8.73 23.62 0.35
CA LEU A 28 -8.69 24.94 -0.28
C LEU A 28 -8.25 24.87 -1.75
N GLU A 29 -7.28 24.03 -2.09
CA GLU A 29 -6.85 23.79 -3.48
C GLU A 29 -8.01 23.22 -4.30
N GLU A 30 -8.73 22.25 -3.75
CA GLU A 30 -9.90 21.63 -4.35
C GLU A 30 -11.06 22.63 -4.55
N ALA A 31 -11.23 23.58 -3.64
CA ALA A 31 -12.18 24.69 -3.77
C ALA A 31 -11.75 25.74 -4.83
N GLY A 32 -10.62 25.55 -5.51
CA GLY A 32 -10.08 26.47 -6.50
C GLY A 32 -9.42 27.70 -5.89
N CYS A 33 -9.15 27.71 -4.59
CA CYS A 33 -8.41 28.77 -3.94
C CYS A 33 -6.91 28.65 -4.22
N GLN A 34 -6.23 29.79 -4.41
CA GLN A 34 -4.77 29.79 -4.45
C GLN A 34 -4.23 29.54 -3.05
N VAL A 35 -3.75 28.32 -2.82
CA VAL A 35 -3.09 27.93 -1.58
C VAL A 35 -1.65 28.43 -1.63
N GLN A 36 -1.32 29.41 -0.79
CA GLN A 36 0.08 29.75 -0.52
C GLN A 36 0.69 28.65 0.36
N THR A 37 1.32 27.66 -0.27
CA THR A 37 2.34 26.87 0.41
C THR A 37 3.49 27.82 0.73
N SER A 38 4.07 27.76 1.94
CA SER A 38 5.01 28.78 2.42
C SER A 38 6.29 28.82 1.57
N GLY A 39 6.24 29.62 0.51
CA GLY A 39 7.38 29.97 -0.31
C GLY A 39 8.28 30.96 0.43
N ALA A 40 9.44 30.48 0.87
CA ALA A 40 10.67 31.25 1.00
C ALA A 40 10.78 32.39 2.03
N LYS A 41 9.82 32.64 2.95
CA LYS A 41 10.03 33.62 4.04
C LYS A 41 9.69 33.05 5.42
N SER A 42 10.75 32.91 6.23
CA SER A 42 10.84 32.52 7.64
C SER A 42 9.50 32.32 8.38
N GLY A 43 9.11 31.04 8.45
CA GLY A 43 7.97 30.55 9.22
C GLY A 43 7.70 29.10 8.84
N GLY A 44 8.75 28.26 8.80
CA GLY A 44 8.65 26.88 8.32
C GLY A 44 7.72 26.07 9.23
N CYS A 45 6.52 25.78 8.74
CA CYS A 45 5.64 24.80 9.34
C CYS A 45 6.08 23.41 8.86
N TYR A 46 6.09 22.44 9.76
CA TYR A 46 6.52 21.08 9.45
C TYR A 46 5.48 20.39 8.56
N GLY A 47 5.84 19.98 7.34
CA GLY A 47 5.05 19.06 6.52
C GLY A 47 4.18 19.68 5.40
N ASP A 48 4.12 21.01 5.26
CA ASP A 48 3.36 21.68 4.18
C ASP A 48 3.84 21.25 2.77
N GLU A 49 5.10 20.81 2.65
CA GLU A 49 5.69 20.30 1.42
C GLU A 49 4.95 19.06 0.85
N TYR A 50 4.24 18.29 1.69
CA TYR A 50 3.50 17.11 1.29
C TYR A 50 2.07 17.38 0.81
N THR A 51 1.60 18.65 0.82
CA THR A 51 0.26 19.02 0.32
C THR A 51 -0.07 18.44 -1.05
N PRO A 52 0.82 18.51 -2.08
CA PRO A 52 0.51 17.94 -3.38
C PRO A 52 0.28 16.42 -3.34
N VAL A 53 0.99 15.70 -2.47
CA VAL A 53 0.82 14.25 -2.29
C VAL A 53 -0.53 13.96 -1.65
N TYR A 54 -0.89 14.71 -0.59
CA TYR A 54 -2.20 14.56 0.05
C TYR A 54 -3.36 14.84 -0.91
N SER A 55 -3.31 15.93 -1.69
CA SER A 55 -4.32 16.24 -2.71
C SER A 55 -4.50 15.11 -3.72
N ALA A 56 -3.40 14.46 -4.13
CA ALA A 56 -3.45 13.32 -5.04
C ALA A 56 -4.08 12.07 -4.40
N ILE A 57 -3.84 11.83 -3.10
CA ILE A 57 -4.49 10.75 -2.35
C ILE A 57 -6.00 10.99 -2.26
N ARG A 58 -6.44 12.21 -1.93
CA ARG A 58 -7.87 12.56 -1.85
C ARG A 58 -8.58 12.41 -3.21
N LEU A 59 -7.91 12.79 -4.29
CA LEU A 59 -8.41 12.56 -5.64
C LEU A 59 -8.58 11.05 -5.91
N MET A 60 -7.58 10.24 -5.53
CA MET A 60 -7.63 8.79 -5.68
C MET A 60 -8.75 8.15 -4.85
N GLU A 61 -8.98 8.60 -3.61
CA GLU A 61 -10.08 8.13 -2.78
C GLU A 61 -11.44 8.32 -3.46
N ARG A 62 -11.61 9.41 -4.21
CA ARG A 62 -12.85 9.69 -4.96
C ARG A 62 -12.96 8.88 -6.24
N GLU A 63 -11.90 8.83 -7.03
CA GLU A 63 -11.95 8.31 -8.40
C GLU A 63 -11.64 6.81 -8.49
N GLN A 64 -10.76 6.32 -7.61
CA GLN A 64 -10.24 4.94 -7.60
C GLN A 64 -10.14 4.43 -6.16
N PRO A 65 -11.28 4.28 -5.45
CA PRO A 65 -11.31 4.00 -4.01
C PRO A 65 -10.57 2.72 -3.62
N LEU A 66 -10.57 1.69 -4.47
CA LEU A 66 -9.83 0.46 -4.21
C LEU A 66 -8.30 0.67 -4.22
N LEU A 67 -7.77 1.45 -5.16
CA LEU A 67 -6.33 1.76 -5.19
C LEU A 67 -5.93 2.65 -4.02
N ALA A 68 -6.81 3.58 -3.62
CA ALA A 68 -6.60 4.36 -2.41
C ALA A 68 -6.57 3.47 -1.16
N ALA A 69 -7.48 2.49 -1.05
CA ALA A 69 -7.50 1.52 0.04
C ALA A 69 -6.19 0.69 0.10
N VAL A 70 -5.69 0.23 -1.05
CA VAL A 70 -4.37 -0.42 -1.17
C VAL A 70 -3.27 0.51 -0.68
N GLY A 71 -3.26 1.76 -1.12
CA GLY A 71 -2.26 2.75 -0.72
C GLY A 71 -2.26 3.05 0.78
N HIS A 72 -3.44 3.24 1.39
CA HIS A 72 -3.61 3.42 2.83
C HIS A 72 -3.13 2.22 3.62
N TRP A 73 -3.56 1.03 3.21
CA TRP A 73 -3.22 -0.21 3.91
C TRP A 73 -1.70 -0.49 3.87
N LEU A 74 -1.06 -0.29 2.71
CA LEU A 74 0.38 -0.43 2.57
C LEU A 74 1.16 0.62 3.35
N SER A 75 0.74 1.89 3.29
CA SER A 75 1.59 3.02 3.69
C SER A 75 1.38 3.48 5.13
N LEU A 76 0.20 3.25 5.72
CA LEU A 76 -0.15 3.68 7.08
C LEU A 76 -0.07 2.51 8.07
N ALA A 77 1.07 1.82 8.07
CA ALA A 77 1.31 0.64 8.90
C ALA A 77 0.94 0.90 10.39
N ASP A 78 0.32 -0.10 11.01
CA ASP A 78 -0.14 -0.09 12.40
C ASP A 78 -1.13 1.01 12.82
N THR A 79 -1.80 1.66 11.85
CA THR A 79 -2.88 2.61 12.14
C THR A 79 -4.27 1.96 12.06
N PRO A 80 -5.26 2.42 12.86
CA PRO A 80 -6.66 2.03 12.69
C PRO A 80 -7.20 2.33 11.29
N ALA A 81 -6.72 3.42 10.67
CA ALA A 81 -7.11 3.84 9.32
C ALA A 81 -6.67 2.83 8.26
N ALA A 82 -5.47 2.25 8.34
CA ALA A 82 -5.07 1.17 7.44
C ALA A 82 -5.87 -0.12 7.67
N ASN A 83 -6.20 -0.43 8.93
CA ASN A 83 -6.90 -1.68 9.26
C ASN A 83 -8.35 -1.70 8.75
N GLN A 84 -8.98 -0.55 8.56
CA GLN A 84 -10.34 -0.49 7.99
C GLN A 84 -10.41 -0.99 6.54
N HIS A 85 -9.28 -1.00 5.83
CA HIS A 85 -9.18 -1.42 4.44
C HIS A 85 -8.66 -2.85 4.28
N LEU A 86 -8.37 -3.55 5.39
CA LEU A 86 -7.78 -4.89 5.35
C LEU A 86 -8.64 -5.87 4.53
N ASP A 87 -9.95 -5.90 4.80
CA ASP A 87 -10.87 -6.81 4.15
C ASP A 87 -11.05 -6.45 2.67
N ASP A 88 -11.21 -5.15 2.35
CA ASP A 88 -11.33 -4.67 0.97
C ASP A 88 -10.12 -5.05 0.10
N VAL A 89 -8.91 -4.89 0.64
CA VAL A 89 -7.68 -5.23 -0.07
C VAL A 89 -7.54 -6.76 -0.20
N ALA A 90 -7.89 -7.52 0.84
CA ALA A 90 -7.87 -8.97 0.79
C ALA A 90 -8.84 -9.53 -0.26
N ASP A 91 -10.05 -8.98 -0.34
CA ASP A 91 -11.05 -9.35 -1.33
C ASP A 91 -10.60 -9.02 -2.76
N ALA A 92 -9.95 -7.87 -2.96
CA ALA A 92 -9.39 -7.51 -4.26
C ALA A 92 -8.25 -8.46 -4.68
N VAL A 93 -7.34 -8.80 -3.77
CA VAL A 93 -6.28 -9.78 -4.03
C VAL A 93 -6.89 -11.15 -4.35
N LEU A 94 -7.90 -11.58 -3.60
CA LEU A 94 -8.61 -12.83 -3.88
C LEU A 94 -9.28 -12.81 -5.24
N ALA A 95 -9.99 -11.74 -5.61
CA ALA A 95 -10.63 -11.61 -6.91
C ALA A 95 -9.63 -11.70 -8.07
N LEU A 96 -8.48 -11.02 -7.95
CA LEU A 96 -7.40 -11.10 -8.94
C LEU A 96 -6.75 -12.48 -8.97
N TYR A 97 -6.57 -13.13 -7.82
CA TYR A 97 -6.05 -14.49 -7.75
C TYR A 97 -6.97 -15.48 -8.44
N VAL A 98 -8.29 -15.38 -8.20
CA VAL A 98 -9.32 -16.20 -8.86
C VAL A 98 -9.29 -15.98 -10.37
N ALA A 99 -9.24 -14.73 -10.82
CA ALA A 99 -9.14 -14.40 -12.24
C ALA A 99 -7.88 -14.99 -12.91
N LYS A 100 -6.76 -15.09 -12.17
CA LYS A 100 -5.51 -15.70 -12.61
C LYS A 100 -5.42 -17.22 -12.40
N THR A 101 -6.45 -17.85 -11.82
CA THR A 101 -6.45 -19.28 -11.48
C THR A 101 -7.69 -19.98 -12.04
N PRO A 102 -7.67 -20.40 -13.33
CA PRO A 102 -8.83 -20.97 -14.02
C PRO A 102 -9.44 -22.18 -13.31
N GLU A 103 -8.62 -22.99 -12.65
CA GLU A 103 -9.05 -24.18 -11.91
C GLU A 103 -9.60 -23.87 -10.51
N TRP A 104 -9.70 -22.61 -10.08
CA TRP A 104 -10.20 -22.21 -8.76
C TRP A 104 -11.54 -22.86 -8.40
N THR A 105 -12.45 -22.97 -9.36
CA THR A 105 -13.77 -23.59 -9.17
C THR A 105 -13.67 -25.07 -8.76
N THR A 106 -12.61 -25.75 -9.19
CA THR A 106 -12.33 -27.16 -8.90
C THR A 106 -11.63 -27.37 -7.55
N TYR A 107 -11.10 -26.32 -6.94
CA TYR A 107 -10.42 -26.42 -5.66
C TYR A 107 -11.39 -26.88 -4.57
N ARG A 108 -10.94 -27.85 -3.76
CA ARG A 108 -11.64 -28.25 -2.54
C ARG A 108 -11.69 -27.06 -1.57
N LYS A 109 -12.74 -27.01 -0.74
CA LYS A 109 -12.92 -25.96 0.29
C LYS A 109 -11.65 -25.71 1.10
N ALA A 110 -11.01 -26.77 1.58
CA ALA A 110 -9.79 -26.66 2.38
C ALA A 110 -8.56 -26.11 1.63
N ARG A 111 -8.53 -26.14 0.28
CA ARG A 111 -7.46 -25.47 -0.50
C ARG A 111 -7.77 -23.98 -0.65
N LYS A 112 -9.04 -23.61 -0.84
CA LYS A 112 -9.48 -22.21 -0.91
C LYS A 112 -9.18 -21.46 0.39
N GLU A 113 -9.56 -22.06 1.52
CA GLU A 113 -9.27 -21.53 2.87
C GLU A 113 -7.76 -21.33 3.11
N ARG A 114 -6.92 -22.24 2.62
CA ARG A 114 -5.45 -22.09 2.68
C ARG A 114 -4.93 -20.97 1.80
N VAL A 115 -5.51 -20.76 0.62
CA VAL A 115 -5.15 -19.63 -0.24
C VAL A 115 -5.55 -18.30 0.41
N GLU A 116 -6.74 -18.21 1.00
CA GLU A 116 -7.19 -17.04 1.75
C GLU A 116 -6.25 -16.71 2.92
N ALA A 117 -5.81 -17.72 3.67
CA ALA A 117 -4.80 -17.53 4.71
C ALA A 117 -3.44 -17.07 4.15
N LEU A 118 -3.02 -17.60 2.99
CA LEU A 118 -1.80 -17.15 2.31
C LEU A 118 -1.91 -15.71 1.80
N ILE A 119 -3.09 -15.27 1.35
CA ILE A 119 -3.34 -13.87 0.96
C ILE A 119 -3.08 -12.96 2.16
N GLN A 120 -3.69 -13.25 3.31
CA GLN A 120 -3.52 -12.48 4.54
C GLN A 120 -2.04 -12.46 5.01
N ALA A 121 -1.37 -13.62 4.97
CA ALA A 121 0.05 -13.71 5.30
C ALA A 121 0.92 -12.86 4.35
N ARG A 122 0.66 -12.92 3.04
CA ARG A 122 1.43 -12.16 2.06
C ARG A 122 1.20 -10.67 2.23
N MET A 123 -0.05 -10.26 2.45
CA MET A 123 -0.40 -8.90 2.76
C MET A 123 0.40 -8.39 3.97
N MET A 124 0.41 -9.13 5.08
CA MET A 124 1.18 -8.69 6.26
C MET A 124 2.68 -8.60 6.01
N GLN A 125 3.25 -9.46 5.18
CA GLN A 125 4.66 -9.33 4.79
C GLN A 125 4.92 -8.01 4.06
N GLU A 126 4.13 -7.68 3.03
CA GLU A 126 4.32 -6.46 2.22
C GLU A 126 4.10 -5.18 3.03
N ARG A 127 3.12 -5.18 3.93
CA ARG A 127 2.85 -4.05 4.82
C ARG A 127 4.02 -3.77 5.77
N ASN A 128 4.66 -4.82 6.26
CA ASN A 128 5.80 -4.70 7.15
C ASN A 128 7.07 -4.22 6.43
N ASP A 129 7.12 -4.30 5.10
CA ASP A 129 8.27 -3.94 4.28
C ASP A 129 8.04 -2.62 3.53
N MET A 130 7.93 -1.51 4.27
CA MET A 130 7.65 -0.18 3.75
C MET A 130 8.70 0.36 2.76
N ASP A 131 9.97 -0.01 2.95
CA ASP A 131 11.10 0.47 2.16
C ASP A 131 11.70 -0.59 1.23
N GLY A 132 11.12 -1.79 1.19
CA GLY A 132 11.60 -2.90 0.38
C GLY A 132 12.91 -3.52 0.88
N SER A 133 13.35 -3.19 2.10
CA SER A 133 14.62 -3.65 2.65
C SER A 133 14.51 -4.99 3.39
N ARG A 134 13.28 -5.42 3.75
CA ARG A 134 13.08 -6.63 4.55
C ARG A 134 13.17 -7.88 3.68
N PRO A 135 13.77 -8.95 4.20
CA PRO A 135 13.78 -10.22 3.50
C PRO A 135 12.36 -10.79 3.40
N LEU A 136 12.07 -11.47 2.27
CA LEU A 136 10.85 -12.26 2.12
C LEU A 136 10.78 -13.36 3.19
N TRP A 137 9.58 -13.58 3.71
CA TRP A 137 9.30 -14.64 4.66
C TRP A 137 9.57 -16.01 4.04
N GLN A 138 10.26 -16.83 4.80
CA GLN A 138 10.51 -18.22 4.49
C GLN A 138 9.25 -19.05 4.77
N PRO A 139 9.11 -20.24 4.16
CA PRO A 139 7.92 -21.09 4.33
C PRO A 139 7.54 -21.35 5.79
N LEU A 140 8.51 -21.48 6.69
CA LEU A 140 8.26 -21.71 8.11
C LEU A 140 7.52 -20.52 8.75
N GLU A 141 7.93 -19.30 8.43
CA GLU A 141 7.34 -18.05 8.95
C GLU A 141 5.92 -17.88 8.40
N VAL A 142 5.72 -18.16 7.11
CA VAL A 142 4.39 -18.12 6.47
C VAL A 142 3.44 -19.14 7.11
N CYS A 143 3.90 -20.39 7.30
CA CYS A 143 3.09 -21.43 7.94
C CYS A 143 2.78 -21.09 9.40
N PHE A 144 3.74 -20.52 10.14
CA PHE A 144 3.52 -20.04 11.51
C PHE A 144 2.44 -18.97 11.53
N TYR A 145 2.52 -17.95 10.66
CA TYR A 145 1.51 -16.91 10.59
C TYR A 145 0.11 -17.47 10.32
N CYS A 146 -0.01 -18.32 9.29
CA CYS A 146 -1.30 -18.92 8.91
C CYS A 146 -1.90 -19.75 10.05
N GLN A 147 -1.06 -20.49 10.79
CA GLN A 147 -1.55 -21.31 11.90
C GLN A 147 -1.97 -20.45 13.10
N GLU A 148 -1.12 -19.52 13.54
CA GLU A 148 -1.33 -18.80 14.80
C GLU A 148 -2.37 -17.69 14.67
N TYR A 149 -2.42 -17.00 13.53
CA TYR A 149 -3.31 -15.85 13.34
C TYR A 149 -4.58 -16.18 12.55
N MET A 150 -4.51 -17.17 11.65
CA MET A 150 -5.66 -17.56 10.82
C MET A 150 -6.27 -18.91 11.22
N GLY A 151 -5.64 -19.68 12.12
CA GLY A 151 -6.09 -21.02 12.49
C GLY A 151 -5.94 -22.06 11.36
N VAL A 152 -5.22 -21.73 10.28
CA VAL A 152 -5.11 -22.57 9.08
C VAL A 152 -3.74 -23.23 9.03
N ARG A 153 -3.74 -24.56 9.15
CA ARG A 153 -2.50 -25.35 9.14
C ARG A 153 -1.98 -25.59 7.72
N LEU A 154 -0.75 -25.13 7.50
CA LEU A 154 0.11 -25.45 6.37
C LEU A 154 1.35 -26.21 6.86
N ILE A 155 1.91 -27.11 6.03
CA ILE A 155 3.08 -27.91 6.40
C ILE A 155 4.28 -27.41 5.61
N ALA A 156 5.18 -26.68 6.27
CA ALA A 156 6.37 -26.11 5.63
C ALA A 156 7.25 -27.16 4.92
N LYS A 157 7.35 -28.38 5.48
CA LYS A 157 8.10 -29.49 4.84
C LYS A 157 7.53 -29.88 3.46
N ASN A 158 6.23 -29.71 3.26
CA ASN A 158 5.54 -30.07 2.01
C ASN A 158 5.36 -28.85 1.08
N TRP A 159 6.00 -27.71 1.37
CA TRP A 159 5.80 -26.44 0.65
C TRP A 159 5.90 -26.57 -0.88
N ILE A 160 6.89 -27.33 -1.35
CA ILE A 160 7.08 -27.59 -2.78
C ILE A 160 6.04 -28.61 -3.28
N GLN A 161 5.90 -29.72 -2.56
CA GLN A 161 5.00 -30.83 -2.94
C GLN A 161 3.54 -30.41 -3.08
N ASP A 162 3.05 -29.57 -2.18
CA ASP A 162 1.66 -29.10 -2.17
C ASP A 162 1.42 -27.91 -3.14
N GLY A 163 2.50 -27.41 -3.76
CA GLY A 163 2.48 -26.31 -4.72
C GLY A 163 2.45 -24.91 -4.10
N TRP A 164 2.61 -24.77 -2.77
CA TRP A 164 2.50 -23.48 -2.08
C TRP A 164 3.53 -22.44 -2.55
N HIS A 165 4.72 -22.86 -2.97
CA HIS A 165 5.71 -21.97 -3.60
C HIS A 165 5.17 -21.23 -4.84
N LYS A 166 4.33 -21.88 -5.66
CA LYS A 166 3.73 -21.28 -6.86
C LYS A 166 2.65 -20.29 -6.48
N GLU A 167 1.80 -20.66 -5.52
CA GLU A 167 0.74 -19.77 -5.05
C GLU A 167 1.34 -18.53 -4.37
N TRP A 168 2.39 -18.71 -3.57
CA TRP A 168 3.09 -17.62 -2.90
C TRP A 168 3.74 -16.63 -3.88
N ALA A 169 4.40 -17.14 -4.93
CA ALA A 169 4.95 -16.30 -5.98
C ALA A 169 3.85 -15.53 -6.72
N LYS A 170 2.76 -16.22 -7.11
CA LYS A 170 1.61 -15.60 -7.79
C LYS A 170 0.96 -14.50 -6.95
N LEU A 171 0.83 -14.70 -5.64
CA LEU A 171 0.32 -13.69 -4.71
C LEU A 171 1.25 -12.48 -4.61
N GLY A 172 2.56 -12.71 -4.61
CA GLY A 172 3.55 -11.64 -4.70
C GLY A 172 3.40 -10.79 -5.96
N ASP A 173 3.24 -11.44 -7.12
CA ASP A 173 3.04 -10.74 -8.39
C ASP A 173 1.73 -9.92 -8.42
N ILE A 174 0.66 -10.42 -7.79
CA ILE A 174 -0.62 -9.71 -7.68
C ILE A 174 -0.48 -8.46 -6.83
N LEU A 175 0.13 -8.58 -5.64
CA LEU A 175 0.32 -7.45 -4.74
C LEU A 175 1.28 -6.41 -5.32
N ALA A 176 2.37 -6.84 -5.96
CA ALA A 176 3.29 -5.93 -6.65
C ALA A 176 2.61 -5.14 -7.78
N ALA A 177 1.69 -5.77 -8.52
CA ALA A 177 0.90 -5.08 -9.54
C ALA A 177 -0.06 -4.05 -8.93
N LEU A 178 -0.82 -4.45 -7.91
CA LEU A 178 -1.74 -3.55 -7.18
C LEU A 178 -1.00 -2.36 -6.56
N GLU A 179 0.14 -2.62 -5.93
CA GLU A 179 0.99 -1.57 -5.38
C GLU A 179 1.47 -0.63 -6.48
N SER A 180 2.01 -1.14 -7.58
CA SER A 180 2.51 -0.32 -8.68
C SER A 180 1.41 0.60 -9.21
N GLU A 181 0.20 0.07 -9.42
CA GLU A 181 -0.97 0.85 -9.85
C GLU A 181 -1.37 1.92 -8.82
N ALA A 182 -1.39 1.58 -7.53
CA ALA A 182 -1.73 2.52 -6.45
C ALA A 182 -0.65 3.60 -6.23
N MET A 183 0.63 3.27 -6.39
CA MET A 183 1.75 4.15 -6.08
C MET A 183 2.17 5.05 -7.26
N GLU A 184 1.87 4.66 -8.50
CA GLU A 184 2.27 5.41 -9.70
C GLU A 184 1.77 6.87 -9.69
N PRO A 185 0.50 7.19 -9.37
CA PRO A 185 0.05 8.58 -9.31
C PRO A 185 0.83 9.43 -8.29
N ILE A 186 1.16 8.83 -7.15
CA ILE A 186 1.92 9.48 -6.08
C ILE A 186 3.36 9.71 -6.49
N TYR A 187 3.99 8.70 -7.11
CA TYR A 187 5.33 8.81 -7.66
C TYR A 187 5.44 9.97 -8.68
N GLN A 188 4.46 10.11 -9.58
CA GLN A 188 4.45 11.21 -10.55
C GLN A 188 4.34 12.58 -9.88
N VAL A 189 3.54 12.71 -8.83
CA VAL A 189 3.41 13.95 -8.04
C VAL A 189 4.72 14.28 -7.33
N VAL A 190 5.31 13.32 -6.60
CA VAL A 190 6.61 13.48 -5.93
C VAL A 190 7.68 13.95 -6.92
N LYS A 191 7.77 13.28 -8.07
CA LYS A 191 8.73 13.60 -9.13
C LYS A 191 8.52 15.02 -9.68
N LYS A 192 7.26 15.43 -9.91
CA LYS A 192 6.92 16.78 -10.39
C LYS A 192 7.27 17.83 -9.34
N THR A 193 6.91 17.62 -8.08
CA THR A 193 7.18 18.55 -6.97
C THR A 193 8.68 18.72 -6.73
N ASN A 194 9.44 17.62 -6.68
CA ASN A 194 10.90 17.68 -6.53
C ASN A 194 11.59 18.41 -7.69
N ARG A 195 11.09 18.28 -8.93
CA ARG A 195 11.58 19.07 -10.08
C ARG A 195 11.30 20.55 -9.92
N LEU A 196 10.16 20.94 -9.37
CA LEU A 196 9.81 22.35 -9.12
C LEU A 196 10.71 22.93 -8.03
N TYR A 197 10.93 22.21 -6.92
CA TYR A 197 11.85 22.64 -5.86
C TYR A 197 13.28 22.82 -6.37
N LYS A 198 13.77 21.90 -7.21
CA LYS A 198 15.09 22.03 -7.84
C LYS A 198 15.22 23.27 -8.73
N LYS A 199 14.14 23.70 -9.39
CA LYS A 199 14.14 24.90 -10.24
C LYS A 199 14.03 26.21 -9.45
N ALA A 200 13.48 26.15 -8.24
CA ALA A 200 13.29 27.30 -7.36
C ALA A 200 14.49 27.55 -6.43
N ALA A 201 15.41 26.59 -6.32
CA ALA A 201 16.69 26.69 -5.60
C ALA A 201 17.80 27.23 -6.51
#